data_AF-A0A9N9FC57-F1
#
_entry.id   AF-A0A9N9FC57-F1
#
_cell.length_a   1.000
_cell.length_b   1.000
_cell.length_c   1.000
_cell.angle_alpha   90.00
_cell.angle_beta   90.00
_cell.angle_gamma   90.00
#
_symmetry.space_group_name_H-M   'P 1'
#
loop_
_entity.id
_entity.type
_entity.pdbx_description
1 polymer ?
#
loop_
_entity_poly.entity_id
_entity_poly.type
_entity_poly.pdbx_seq_one_letter_code
_entity_poly.pdbx_strand_id
1 'polypeptide(L)'
;MPLPSADELEQLPEIEKQWAVKAMHHAETYFKLISSVDGKSLRLTSIDDEIYEDFMKTFPDFSIAEVDEDAMKMPEAKNIWREWMMKYEKRVNDYNFGTLLRKNVNGGYTEENTIF
;
A
#
# COMPACT_ATOMS: atom_id res chain seq x y z
N MET A 1 -2.42 28.39 18.00
CA MET A 1 -3.18 27.13 18.13
C MET A 1 -2.18 26.02 17.89
N PRO A 2 -1.86 25.18 18.88
CA PRO A 2 -0.97 24.04 18.65
C PRO A 2 -1.66 23.06 17.68
N LEU A 3 -0.91 22.57 16.69
CA LEU A 3 -1.39 21.54 15.78
C LEU A 3 -1.61 20.26 16.61
N PRO A 4 -2.73 19.54 16.42
CA PRO A 4 -2.96 18.27 17.12
C PRO A 4 -1.84 17.28 16.79
N SER A 5 -1.41 16.51 17.79
CA SER A 5 -0.39 15.47 17.65
C SER A 5 -0.89 14.36 16.73
N ALA A 6 0.02 13.71 15.98
CA ALA A 6 -0.30 12.67 14.99
C ALA A 6 -1.23 11.56 15.53
N ASP A 7 -1.05 11.17 16.79
CA ASP A 7 -1.84 10.15 17.50
C ASP A 7 -3.33 10.50 17.66
N GLU A 8 -3.68 11.79 17.78
CA GLU A 8 -5.07 12.25 17.89
C GLU A 8 -5.76 12.39 16.53
N LEU A 9 -4.98 12.52 15.44
CA LEU A 9 -5.50 12.53 14.07
C LEU A 9 -5.84 11.11 13.58
N GLU A 10 -5.18 10.08 14.10
CA GLU A 10 -5.42 8.68 13.73
C GLU A 10 -6.73 8.11 14.32
N GLN A 11 -7.26 8.70 15.41
CA GLN A 11 -8.48 8.22 16.08
C GLN A 11 -9.77 8.96 15.69
N LEU A 12 -9.70 9.88 14.72
CA LEU A 12 -10.88 10.61 14.28
C LEU A 12 -11.60 9.80 13.20
N PRO A 13 -12.86 9.37 13.42
CA PRO A 13 -13.64 8.63 12.42
C PRO A 13 -13.85 9.45 11.13
N GLU A 14 -13.63 10.75 11.18
CA GLU A 14 -13.62 11.64 10.02
C GLU A 14 -12.38 11.46 9.14
N ILE A 15 -11.21 11.20 9.74
CA ILE A 15 -9.94 10.98 9.02
C ILE A 15 -9.92 9.59 8.39
N GLU A 16 -10.40 8.57 9.11
CA GLU A 16 -10.59 7.24 8.54
C GLU A 16 -11.55 7.26 7.35
N LYS A 17 -12.65 8.03 7.41
CA LYS A 17 -13.55 8.22 6.27
C LYS A 17 -12.86 8.91 5.10
N GLN A 18 -12.07 9.95 5.35
CA GLN A 18 -11.34 10.64 4.28
C GLN A 18 -10.28 9.74 3.64
N TRP A 19 -9.59 8.91 4.43
CA TRP A 19 -8.65 7.90 3.93
C TRP A 19 -9.36 6.82 3.14
N ALA A 20 -10.47 6.28 3.63
CA ALA A 20 -11.25 5.28 2.91
C ALA A 20 -11.72 5.80 1.53
N VAL A 21 -12.23 7.04 1.47
CA VAL A 21 -12.66 7.66 0.21
C VAL A 21 -11.48 7.85 -0.76
N LYS A 22 -10.32 8.32 -0.27
CA LYS A 22 -9.12 8.48 -1.10
C LYS A 22 -8.56 7.15 -1.57
N ALA A 23 -8.49 6.16 -0.70
CA ALA A 23 -7.97 4.84 -0.99
C ALA A 23 -8.87 4.10 -2.01
N MET A 24 -10.20 4.24 -1.88
CA MET A 24 -11.16 3.72 -2.86
C MET A 24 -10.99 4.38 -4.23
N HIS A 25 -10.86 5.71 -4.28
CA HIS A 25 -10.66 6.42 -5.54
C HIS A 25 -9.32 6.05 -6.19
N HIS A 26 -8.26 5.88 -5.40
CA HIS A 26 -6.97 5.40 -5.86
C HIS A 26 -7.08 3.98 -6.44
N ALA A 27 -7.74 3.07 -5.72
CA ALA A 27 -7.98 1.70 -6.17
C ALA A 27 -8.77 1.62 -7.48
N GLU A 28 -9.86 2.38 -7.60
CA GLU A 28 -10.65 2.45 -8.84
C GLU A 28 -9.83 3.00 -10.01
N THR A 29 -9.07 4.07 -9.79
CA THR A 29 -8.22 4.68 -10.80
C THR A 29 -7.15 3.70 -11.25
N TYR A 30 -6.49 3.06 -10.30
CA TYR A 30 -5.49 2.03 -10.55
C TYR A 30 -6.08 0.85 -11.33
N PHE A 31 -7.26 0.36 -10.94
CA PHE A 31 -7.95 -0.72 -11.65
C PHE A 31 -8.28 -0.37 -13.10
N LYS A 32 -8.76 0.86 -13.33
CA LYS A 32 -9.04 1.37 -14.68
C LYS A 32 -7.77 1.47 -15.51
N LEU A 33 -6.66 1.94 -14.92
CA LEU A 33 -5.35 2.02 -15.57
C LEU A 33 -4.87 0.63 -16.00
N ILE A 34 -4.74 -0.33 -15.07
CA ILE A 34 -4.23 -1.67 -15.40
C ILE A 34 -5.14 -2.45 -16.36
N SER A 35 -6.44 -2.12 -16.40
CA SER A 35 -7.40 -2.74 -17.33
C SER A 35 -7.38 -2.10 -18.72
N SER A 36 -6.85 -0.87 -18.85
CA SER A 36 -6.87 -0.10 -20.09
C SER A 36 -5.49 -0.02 -20.77
N VAL A 37 -4.39 -0.15 -20.01
CA VAL A 37 -3.01 -0.06 -20.52
C VAL A 37 -2.15 -1.22 -20.02
N ASP A 38 -1.12 -1.57 -20.80
CA ASP A 38 -0.13 -2.57 -20.41
C ASP A 38 0.60 -2.16 -19.12
N GLY A 39 0.50 -3.00 -18.09
CA GLY A 39 1.15 -2.81 -16.78
C GLY A 39 2.66 -2.59 -16.85
N LYS A 40 3.33 -3.07 -17.91
CA LYS A 40 4.78 -2.88 -18.11
C LYS A 40 5.18 -1.43 -18.39
N SER A 41 4.27 -0.61 -18.91
CA SER A 41 4.55 0.80 -19.21
C SER A 41 4.16 1.73 -18.05
N LEU A 42 3.49 1.21 -17.02
CA LEU A 42 3.08 1.97 -15.85
C LEU A 42 4.26 2.10 -14.89
N ARG A 43 4.63 3.35 -14.60
CA ARG A 43 5.59 3.70 -13.54
C ARG A 43 4.82 4.36 -12.42
N LEU A 44 4.92 3.80 -11.22
CA LEU A 44 4.29 4.32 -10.01
C LEU A 44 5.21 5.36 -9.35
N THR A 45 6.52 5.12 -9.41
CA THR A 45 7.53 6.00 -8.84
C THR A 45 8.76 6.10 -9.75
N SER A 46 9.60 7.11 -9.52
CA SER A 46 10.87 7.22 -10.25
C SER A 46 11.85 6.07 -9.95
N ILE A 47 11.63 5.35 -8.85
CA ILE A 47 12.56 4.34 -8.29
C ILE A 47 11.92 2.94 -8.21
N ASP A 48 10.91 2.67 -9.04
CA ASP A 48 10.17 1.39 -9.01
C ASP A 48 11.08 0.16 -9.09
N ASP A 49 12.12 0.19 -9.93
CA ASP A 49 13.07 -0.93 -10.07
C ASP A 49 13.82 -1.20 -8.77
N GLU A 50 14.30 -0.14 -8.09
CA GLU A 50 15.02 -0.27 -6.82
C GLU A 50 14.10 -0.79 -5.71
N ILE A 51 12.86 -0.29 -5.66
CA ILE A 51 11.85 -0.76 -4.70
C ILE A 51 11.56 -2.24 -4.94
N TYR A 52 11.39 -2.65 -6.18
CA TYR A 52 11.10 -4.03 -6.54
C TYR A 52 12.27 -4.97 -6.17
N GLU A 53 13.51 -4.58 -6.46
CA GLU A 53 14.68 -5.36 -6.08
C GLU A 53 14.85 -5.48 -4.56
N ASP A 54 14.67 -4.39 -3.81
CA ASP A 54 14.76 -4.42 -2.35
C ASP A 54 13.58 -5.19 -1.74
N PHE A 55 12.40 -5.11 -2.34
CA PHE A 55 11.23 -5.90 -1.95
C PHE A 55 11.49 -7.40 -2.11
N MET A 56 12.00 -7.84 -3.26
CA MET A 56 12.35 -9.25 -3.49
C MET A 56 13.46 -9.75 -2.55
N LYS A 57 14.39 -8.89 -2.16
CA LYS A 57 15.43 -9.22 -1.17
C LYS A 57 14.89 -9.31 0.25
N THR A 58 13.97 -8.43 0.60
CA THR A 58 13.41 -8.33 1.96
C THR A 58 12.35 -9.39 2.20
N PHE A 59 11.53 -9.68 1.18
CA PHE A 59 10.44 -10.64 1.23
C PHE A 59 10.55 -11.70 0.11
N PRO A 60 11.56 -12.59 0.17
CA PRO A 60 11.79 -13.59 -0.87
C PRO A 60 10.67 -14.64 -0.97
N ASP A 61 9.97 -14.90 0.13
CA ASP A 61 8.84 -15.85 0.21
C ASP A 61 7.46 -15.19 -0.02
N PHE A 62 7.42 -13.91 -0.42
CA PHE A 62 6.15 -13.22 -0.61
C PHE A 62 5.44 -13.64 -1.89
N SER A 63 4.23 -14.15 -1.75
CA SER A 63 3.37 -14.48 -2.88
C SER A 63 2.77 -13.23 -3.51
N ILE A 64 3.25 -12.87 -4.70
CA ILE A 64 2.73 -11.74 -5.47
C ILE A 64 1.31 -12.02 -5.99
N ALA A 65 0.97 -13.29 -6.25
CA ALA A 65 -0.33 -13.68 -6.78
C ALA A 65 -1.44 -13.65 -5.72
N GLU A 66 -1.11 -14.01 -4.48
CA GLU A 66 -2.02 -14.08 -3.35
C GLU A 66 -1.32 -13.57 -2.10
N VAL A 67 -1.77 -12.42 -1.61
CA VAL A 67 -1.25 -11.75 -0.43
C VAL A 67 -1.98 -12.27 0.80
N ASP A 68 -1.20 -12.84 1.72
CA ASP A 68 -1.71 -13.32 3.01
C ASP A 68 -1.73 -12.18 4.03
N GLU A 69 -2.94 -11.73 4.37
CA GLU A 69 -3.16 -10.63 5.32
C GLU A 69 -2.66 -10.97 6.74
N ASP A 70 -2.78 -12.24 7.15
CA ASP A 70 -2.39 -12.68 8.48
C ASP A 70 -0.88 -12.64 8.64
N ALA A 71 -0.15 -13.12 7.62
CA ALA A 71 1.30 -13.00 7.54
C ALA A 71 1.79 -11.54 7.60
N MET A 72 1.06 -10.59 6.98
CA MET A 72 1.39 -9.16 7.08
C MET A 72 1.11 -8.57 8.48
N LYS A 73 0.10 -9.08 9.17
CA LYS A 73 -0.29 -8.62 10.51
C LYS A 73 0.58 -9.17 11.63
N MET A 74 1.41 -10.18 11.35
CA MET A 74 2.37 -10.73 12.31
C MET A 74 3.32 -9.64 12.85
N PRO A 75 3.68 -9.70 14.15
CA PRO A 75 4.52 -8.67 14.77
C PRO A 75 5.91 -8.56 14.13
N GLU A 76 6.50 -9.69 13.71
CA GLU A 76 7.78 -9.72 13.00
C GLU A 76 7.67 -9.05 11.62
N ALA A 77 6.62 -9.39 10.86
CA ALA A 77 6.36 -8.79 9.56
C ALA A 77 6.14 -7.28 9.67
N LYS A 78 5.36 -6.81 10.67
CA LYS A 78 5.14 -5.37 10.91
C LYS A 78 6.44 -4.62 11.12
N ASN A 79 7.41 -5.20 11.84
CA ASN A 79 8.70 -4.55 12.05
C ASN A 79 9.50 -4.48 10.74
N ILE A 80 9.55 -5.57 9.98
CA ILE A 80 10.23 -5.62 8.67
C ILE A 80 9.61 -4.61 7.70
N TRP A 81 8.28 -4.55 7.61
CA TRP A 81 7.56 -3.56 6.78
C TRP A 81 7.89 -2.14 7.19
N ARG A 82 7.94 -1.84 8.49
CA ARG A 82 8.27 -0.50 8.99
C ARG A 82 9.70 -0.10 8.66
N GLU A 83 10.67 -0.99 8.86
CA GLU A 83 12.07 -0.77 8.51
C GLU A 83 12.25 -0.60 6.99
N TRP A 84 11.55 -1.40 6.20
CA TRP A 84 11.55 -1.32 4.74
C TRP A 84 10.97 0.03 4.25
N MET A 85 9.82 0.45 4.77
CA MET A 85 9.20 1.74 4.41
C MET A 85 10.07 2.95 4.79
N MET A 86 10.74 2.91 5.95
CA MET A 86 11.61 4.01 6.39
C MET A 86 12.79 4.29 5.45
N LYS A 87 13.25 3.29 4.67
CA LYS A 87 14.27 3.51 3.63
C LYS A 87 13.81 4.51 2.55
N TYR A 88 12.50 4.60 2.35
CA TYR A 88 11.89 5.40 1.28
C TYR A 88 11.28 6.71 1.76
N GLU A 89 11.25 7.00 3.06
CA GLU A 89 10.68 8.23 3.63
C GLU A 89 11.14 9.51 2.92
N LYS A 90 12.41 9.59 2.52
CA LYS A 90 13.00 10.76 1.86
C LYS A 90 13.00 10.67 0.34
N ARG A 91 12.62 9.53 -0.23
CA ARG A 91 12.70 9.23 -1.68
C ARG A 91 11.31 9.14 -2.32
N VAL A 92 10.33 8.65 -1.59
CA VAL A 92 8.93 8.50 -2.01
C VAL A 92 8.09 9.49 -1.23
N ASN A 93 7.52 10.45 -1.96
CA ASN A 93 6.55 11.36 -1.39
C ASN A 93 5.30 10.56 -1.00
N ASP A 94 4.72 10.84 0.16
CA ASP A 94 3.50 10.15 0.63
C ASP A 94 3.69 8.62 0.85
N TYR A 95 4.88 8.20 1.31
CA TYR A 95 5.18 6.80 1.61
C TYR A 95 4.24 6.13 2.64
N ASN A 96 3.55 6.93 3.45
CA ASN A 96 2.59 6.50 4.47
C ASN A 96 1.13 6.67 4.01
N PHE A 97 0.88 6.86 2.72
CA PHE A 97 -0.46 7.01 2.18
C PHE A 97 -1.21 5.69 2.18
N GLY A 98 -2.34 5.64 2.89
CA GLY A 98 -3.23 4.48 2.91
C GLY A 98 -3.81 4.22 1.52
N THR A 99 -3.50 3.04 0.96
CA THR A 99 -4.06 2.57 -0.31
C THR A 99 -4.72 1.23 -0.10
N LEU A 100 -5.76 0.93 -0.90
CA LEU A 100 -6.34 -0.40 -0.90
C LEU A 100 -5.51 -1.29 -1.83
N LEU A 101 -5.10 -2.46 -1.32
CA LEU A 101 -4.39 -3.48 -2.09
C LEU A 101 -5.32 -4.68 -2.33
N ARG A 102 -5.14 -5.36 -3.47
CA ARG A 102 -5.86 -6.60 -3.77
C ARG A 102 -5.12 -7.79 -3.17
N LYS A 103 -5.82 -8.68 -2.46
CA LYS A 103 -5.25 -9.94 -1.96
C LYS A 103 -4.83 -10.81 -3.12
N ASN A 104 -5.73 -11.05 -4.06
CA ASN A 104 -5.49 -11.86 -5.23
C ASN A 104 -5.48 -10.99 -6.50
N VAL A 105 -4.42 -11.13 -7.29
CA VAL A 105 -4.21 -10.33 -8.52
C VAL A 105 -5.23 -10.63 -9.61
N ASN A 106 -5.78 -11.84 -9.62
CA ASN A 106 -6.77 -12.29 -10.60
C ASN A 106 -8.19 -11.82 -10.24
N GLY A 107 -8.41 -11.39 -9.00
CA GLY A 107 -9.68 -10.82 -8.52
C GLY A 107 -9.77 -9.30 -8.71
N GLY A 108 -11.01 -8.80 -8.71
CA GLY A 108 -11.28 -7.36 -8.62
C GLY A 108 -11.17 -6.84 -7.18
N TYR A 109 -11.43 -5.55 -6.98
CA TYR A 109 -11.63 -5.00 -5.64
C TYR A 109 -13.01 -5.44 -5.13
N THR A 110 -13.02 -6.44 -4.25
CA THR A 110 -14.21 -6.91 -3.51
C THR A 110 -13.91 -6.89 -2.02
N GLU A 111 -14.93 -6.93 -1.15
CA GLU A 111 -14.76 -6.93 0.31
C GLU A 111 -13.79 -8.03 0.77
N GLU A 112 -13.90 -9.22 0.18
CA GLU A 112 -13.07 -10.38 0.53
C GLU A 112 -11.65 -10.29 -0.05
N ASN A 113 -11.48 -9.62 -1.20
CA ASN A 113 -10.22 -9.54 -1.95
C ASN A 113 -9.48 -8.23 -1.76
N THR A 114 -9.89 -7.38 -0.82
CA THR A 114 -9.28 -6.06 -0.59
C THR A 114 -8.71 -5.98 0.82
N ILE A 115 -7.51 -5.41 0.95
CA ILE A 115 -6.88 -5.08 2.23
C ILE A 115 -6.55 -3.60 2.32
N PHE A 116 -6.52 -3.12 3.57
CA PHE A 116 -6.10 -1.78 3.97
C PHE A 116 -4.85 -1.88 4.84
#